data_AF-A0A1J5PHP8-F1
#
_entry.id   AF-A0A1J5PHP8-F1
#
_cell.length_a   1.000
_cell.length_b   1.000
_cell.length_c   1.000
_cell.angle_alpha   90.00
_cell.angle_beta   90.00
_cell.angle_gamma   90.00
#
_symmetry.space_group_name_H-M   'P 1'
#
loop_
_entity.id
_entity.type
_entity.pdbx_description
1 polymer ?
#
loop_
_entity_poly.entity_id
_entity_poly.type
_entity_poly.pdbx_seq_one_letter_code
_entity_poly.pdbx_strand_id
1 'polypeptide(L)'
;MHQTEGPAGAARRGALEQSKNPTRRGVTVWVETDGTAYWAVPETLVPTHGDGANRNDSKYIDNGPTLHQVIGNNSIGVEFAGNYPDVTGGATGAQIATWRILVKVLRARYGIPSDRVYAHNWIDFKDARYCEGCALATLARQGGF
;
A
#
# COMPACT_ATOMS: atom_id res chain seq x y z
N MET A 1 -0.59 1.65 2.27
CA MET A 1 0.69 1.20 1.71
C MET A 1 0.88 -0.25 2.05
N HIS A 2 1.26 -1.06 1.06
CA HIS A 2 1.53 -2.48 1.21
C HIS A 2 2.89 -2.79 0.58
N GLN A 3 3.51 -3.90 1.02
CA GLN A 3 4.74 -4.40 0.42
C GLN A 3 4.72 -5.93 0.37
N THR A 4 4.38 -6.48 -0.80
CA THR A 4 4.34 -7.93 -1.07
C THR A 4 5.73 -8.51 -1.17
N GLU A 5 5.95 -9.65 -0.52
CA GLU A 5 7.10 -10.57 -0.63
C GLU A 5 7.17 -11.29 -2.00
N GLY A 6 6.87 -10.58 -3.09
CA GLY A 6 6.88 -11.12 -4.44
C GLY A 6 8.27 -10.97 -5.10
N PRO A 7 8.65 -11.88 -6.02
CA PRO A 7 9.83 -11.66 -6.86
C PRO A 7 9.58 -10.50 -7.85
N ALA A 8 10.64 -9.96 -8.44
CA ALA A 8 10.52 -8.99 -9.54
C ALA A 8 9.59 -9.51 -10.65
N GLY A 9 8.76 -8.62 -11.19
CA GLY A 9 7.69 -8.93 -12.14
C GLY A 9 6.34 -9.27 -11.48
N ALA A 10 6.30 -9.39 -10.14
CA ALA A 10 5.07 -9.66 -9.42
C ALA A 10 4.08 -8.50 -9.48
N ALA A 11 4.53 -7.23 -9.57
CA ALA A 11 3.63 -6.09 -9.67
C ALA A 11 2.85 -6.12 -10.98
N ARG A 12 3.53 -6.36 -12.10
CA ARG A 12 2.88 -6.46 -13.42
C ARG A 12 1.84 -7.58 -13.45
N ARG A 13 2.21 -8.77 -12.95
CA ARG A 13 1.30 -9.92 -12.88
C ARG A 13 0.11 -9.62 -11.96
N GLY A 14 0.37 -9.05 -10.78
CA GLY A 14 -0.68 -8.64 -9.83
C GLY A 14 -1.66 -7.66 -10.46
N ALA A 15 -1.17 -6.65 -11.16
CA ALA A 15 -2.00 -5.67 -11.85
C ALA A 15 -2.86 -6.29 -12.97
N LEU A 16 -2.30 -7.20 -13.78
CA LEU A 16 -3.05 -7.89 -14.83
C LEU A 16 -4.15 -8.79 -14.24
N GLU A 17 -3.84 -9.52 -13.18
CA GLU A 17 -4.81 -10.39 -12.52
C GLU A 17 -5.89 -9.60 -11.78
N GLN A 18 -5.56 -8.44 -11.21
CA GLN A 18 -6.55 -7.52 -10.63
C GLN A 18 -7.42 -6.91 -11.73
N SER A 19 -6.86 -6.54 -12.88
CA SER A 19 -7.62 -6.02 -14.01
C SER A 19 -8.64 -7.04 -14.54
N LYS A 20 -8.26 -8.33 -14.61
CA LYS A 20 -9.16 -9.42 -15.01
C LYS A 20 -10.29 -9.68 -14.01
N ASN A 21 -10.03 -9.51 -12.72
CA ASN A 21 -11.00 -9.73 -11.65
C ASN A 21 -10.96 -8.57 -10.64
N PRO A 22 -11.59 -7.42 -10.93
CA PRO A 22 -11.39 -6.19 -10.14
C PRO A 22 -11.75 -6.28 -8.66
N THR A 23 -12.64 -7.20 -8.27
CA THR A 23 -13.10 -7.38 -6.88
C THR A 23 -12.25 -8.38 -6.09
N ARG A 24 -11.23 -9.00 -6.71
CA ARG A 24 -10.30 -9.88 -6.00
C ARG A 24 -9.52 -9.10 -4.92
N ARG A 25 -8.97 -9.85 -3.96
CA ARG A 25 -7.98 -9.30 -3.03
C ARG A 25 -6.75 -8.80 -3.79
N GLY A 26 -6.40 -7.55 -3.50
CA GLY A 26 -5.30 -6.82 -4.09
C GLY A 26 -5.62 -5.33 -4.08
N VAL A 27 -4.82 -4.54 -4.79
CA VAL A 27 -4.80 -3.07 -4.70
C VAL A 27 -5.12 -2.40 -6.03
N THR A 28 -5.37 -1.09 -5.98
CA THR A 28 -5.59 -0.26 -7.17
C THR A 28 -4.30 0.01 -7.94
N VAL A 29 -3.18 0.24 -7.25
CA VAL A 29 -1.90 0.56 -7.88
C VAL A 29 -0.80 -0.40 -7.43
N TRP A 30 -0.10 -0.99 -8.39
CA TRP A 30 1.04 -1.88 -8.13
C TRP A 30 2.34 -1.21 -8.57
N VAL A 31 3.41 -1.34 -7.80
CA VAL A 31 4.73 -0.72 -8.08
C VAL A 31 5.80 -1.81 -8.12
N GLU A 32 6.47 -1.94 -9.26
CA GLU A 32 7.53 -2.92 -9.49
C GLU A 32 8.87 -2.48 -8.90
N THR A 33 9.81 -3.41 -8.73
CA THR A 33 11.15 -3.12 -8.18
C THR A 33 11.96 -2.11 -8.99
N ASP A 34 11.66 -1.95 -10.27
CA ASP A 34 12.28 -0.96 -11.16
C ASP A 34 11.58 0.42 -11.14
N GLY A 35 10.55 0.57 -10.30
CA GLY A 35 9.76 1.80 -10.19
C GLY A 35 8.60 1.91 -11.19
N THR A 36 8.36 0.94 -12.05
CA THR A 36 7.18 0.94 -12.93
C THR A 36 5.91 0.85 -12.09
N ALA A 37 4.97 1.79 -12.28
CA ALA A 37 3.67 1.77 -11.63
C ALA A 37 2.57 1.32 -12.59
N TYR A 38 1.74 0.37 -12.16
CA TYR A 38 0.59 -0.14 -12.90
C TYR A 38 -0.70 0.25 -12.21
N TRP A 39 -1.58 0.97 -12.92
CA TRP A 39 -2.95 1.24 -12.48
C TRP A 39 -3.84 0.06 -12.89
N ALA A 40 -4.30 -0.73 -11.92
CA ALA A 40 -4.84 -2.05 -12.19
C ALA A 40 -6.36 -2.09 -12.42
N VAL A 41 -7.11 -1.16 -11.83
CA VAL A 41 -8.58 -1.10 -11.96
C VAL A 41 -9.07 0.34 -12.18
N PRO A 42 -10.21 0.53 -12.85
CA PRO A 42 -10.88 1.84 -12.89
C PRO A 42 -11.15 2.41 -11.49
N GLU A 43 -11.12 3.72 -11.36
CA GLU A 43 -11.30 4.44 -10.09
C GLU A 43 -12.71 4.29 -9.48
N THR A 44 -13.68 3.90 -10.31
CA THR A 44 -15.04 3.59 -9.89
C THR A 44 -15.15 2.23 -9.18
N LEU A 45 -14.08 1.44 -9.16
CA LEU A 45 -14.01 0.15 -8.50
C LEU A 45 -13.10 0.22 -7.27
N VAL A 46 -13.50 -0.50 -6.22
CA VAL A 46 -12.76 -0.59 -4.96
C VAL A 46 -12.22 -2.00 -4.80
N PRO A 47 -10.91 -2.23 -4.96
CA PRO A 47 -10.27 -3.49 -4.62
C PRO A 47 -10.38 -3.78 -3.12
N THR A 48 -10.43 -5.06 -2.77
CA THR A 48 -10.59 -5.55 -1.39
C THR A 48 -9.26 -5.54 -0.59
N HIS A 49 -8.44 -4.51 -0.80
CA HIS A 49 -7.13 -4.35 -0.17
C HIS A 49 -7.21 -4.19 1.36
N GLY A 50 -8.30 -3.61 1.87
CA GLY A 50 -8.57 -3.44 3.29
C GLY A 50 -9.47 -4.54 3.88
N ASP A 51 -9.88 -5.53 3.09
CA ASP A 51 -10.77 -6.59 3.59
C ASP A 51 -10.01 -7.50 4.55
N GLY A 52 -10.56 -7.75 5.73
CA GLY A 52 -9.90 -8.49 6.81
C GLY A 52 -8.81 -7.70 7.55
N ALA A 53 -8.57 -6.43 7.16
CA ALA A 53 -7.85 -5.44 7.98
C ALA A 53 -8.79 -4.87 9.07
N ASN A 54 -8.29 -4.02 9.98
CA ASN A 54 -9.07 -3.41 11.07
C ASN A 54 -9.64 -4.38 12.11
N ARG A 55 -8.88 -5.41 12.50
CA ARG A 55 -9.26 -6.25 13.65
C ARG A 55 -9.05 -5.47 14.96
N ASN A 56 -9.97 -5.58 15.91
CA ASN A 56 -9.83 -4.99 17.24
C ASN A 56 -8.82 -5.81 18.08
N ASP A 57 -7.53 -5.59 17.84
CA ASP A 57 -6.42 -6.26 18.52
C ASP A 57 -5.26 -5.26 18.70
N SER A 58 -4.90 -4.98 19.96
CA SER A 58 -3.84 -4.04 20.36
C SER A 58 -2.56 -4.73 20.85
N LYS A 59 -2.41 -6.05 20.62
CA LYS A 59 -1.31 -6.85 21.17
C LYS A 59 0.10 -6.41 20.78
N TYR A 60 0.28 -5.73 19.64
CA TYR A 60 1.59 -5.32 19.14
C TYR A 60 1.69 -3.83 18.77
N ILE A 61 0.63 -3.25 18.20
CA ILE A 61 0.53 -1.82 17.86
C ILE A 61 -0.89 -1.36 18.20
N ASP A 62 -1.04 -0.21 18.85
CA ASP A 62 -2.35 0.40 19.06
C ASP A 62 -2.93 0.90 17.73
N ASN A 63 -4.03 0.29 17.30
CA ASN A 63 -4.79 0.68 16.12
C ASN A 63 -6.10 1.40 16.45
N GLY A 64 -6.37 1.73 17.71
CA GLY A 64 -7.59 2.43 18.14
C GLY A 64 -7.91 3.68 17.30
N PRO A 65 -6.93 4.54 16.96
CA PRO A 65 -7.18 5.72 16.12
C PRO A 65 -7.58 5.43 14.67
N THR A 66 -7.29 4.23 14.15
CA THR A 66 -7.54 3.84 12.75
C THR A 66 -8.64 2.79 12.61
N LEU A 67 -9.01 2.12 13.70
CA LEU A 67 -10.01 1.06 13.75
C LEU A 67 -11.35 1.54 13.17
N HIS A 68 -11.80 0.87 12.10
CA HIS A 68 -13.00 1.20 11.32
C HIS A 68 -12.99 2.60 10.67
N GLN A 69 -11.89 3.34 10.74
CA GLN A 69 -11.75 4.66 10.11
C GLN A 69 -11.10 4.55 8.71
N VAL A 70 -10.19 3.59 8.51
CA VAL A 70 -9.50 3.38 7.23
C VAL A 70 -9.91 2.02 6.68
N ILE A 71 -10.93 2.00 5.82
CA ILE A 71 -11.59 0.81 5.30
C ILE A 71 -11.58 0.79 3.77
N GLY A 72 -11.78 -0.37 3.16
CA GLY A 72 -11.60 -0.54 1.71
C GLY A 72 -12.30 0.52 0.85
N ASN A 73 -13.55 0.90 1.18
CA ASN A 73 -14.35 1.84 0.39
C ASN A 73 -14.01 3.33 0.59
N ASN A 74 -13.13 3.67 1.55
CA ASN A 74 -12.68 5.04 1.78
C ASN A 74 -11.16 5.21 1.63
N SER A 75 -10.49 4.18 1.11
CA SER A 75 -9.04 4.16 0.91
C SER A 75 -8.65 3.67 -0.49
N ILE A 76 -7.43 3.98 -0.88
CA ILE A 76 -6.80 3.45 -2.08
C ILE A 76 -5.57 2.63 -1.72
N GLY A 77 -5.52 1.39 -2.22
CA GLY A 77 -4.39 0.50 -2.03
C GLY A 77 -3.25 0.81 -3.00
N VAL A 78 -2.02 0.84 -2.48
CA VAL A 78 -0.78 0.85 -3.27
C VAL A 78 0.13 -0.26 -2.75
N GLU A 79 0.54 -1.17 -3.64
CA GLU A 79 1.35 -2.36 -3.36
C GLU A 79 2.72 -2.26 -4.02
N PHE A 80 3.77 -2.46 -3.23
CA PHE A 80 5.15 -2.49 -3.72
C PHE A 80 5.60 -3.95 -3.80
N ALA A 81 5.96 -4.42 -4.99
CA ALA A 81 6.54 -5.75 -5.14
C ALA A 81 8.00 -5.75 -4.67
N GLY A 82 8.41 -6.75 -3.89
CA GLY A 82 9.82 -6.95 -3.55
C GLY A 82 10.03 -7.68 -2.23
N ASN A 83 11.25 -7.59 -1.69
CA ASN A 83 11.62 -8.16 -0.37
C ASN A 83 11.51 -9.68 -0.24
N TYR A 84 11.39 -10.42 -1.33
CA TYR A 84 11.69 -11.85 -1.30
C TYR A 84 13.14 -12.10 -1.73
N PRO A 85 13.89 -12.98 -1.05
CA PRO A 85 13.51 -13.74 0.16
C PRO A 85 13.74 -12.98 1.48
N ASP A 86 14.29 -11.76 1.44
CA ASP A 86 14.59 -10.96 2.63
C ASP A 86 13.50 -9.92 2.92
N VAL A 87 12.58 -10.29 3.81
CA VAL A 87 11.43 -9.46 4.22
C VAL A 87 11.84 -8.18 4.95
N THR A 88 13.10 -8.09 5.38
CA THR A 88 13.67 -6.88 5.98
C THR A 88 14.15 -5.87 4.94
N GLY A 89 14.23 -6.29 3.67
CA GLY A 89 14.57 -5.43 2.54
C GLY A 89 13.64 -4.22 2.45
N GLY A 90 14.20 -3.05 2.16
CA GLY A 90 13.40 -1.85 1.90
C GLY A 90 12.91 -1.79 0.46
N ALA A 91 12.02 -0.84 0.17
CA ALA A 91 11.74 -0.46 -1.21
C ALA A 91 13.02 0.01 -1.92
N THR A 92 13.17 -0.31 -3.20
CA THR A 92 14.34 0.09 -4.00
C THR A 92 14.40 1.60 -4.20
N GLY A 93 15.56 2.12 -4.61
CA GLY A 93 15.70 3.55 -4.95
C GLY A 93 14.73 3.99 -6.07
N ALA A 94 14.48 3.13 -7.06
CA ALA A 94 13.54 3.41 -8.14
C ALA A 94 12.08 3.44 -7.65
N GLN A 95 11.71 2.50 -6.78
CA GLN A 95 10.41 2.51 -6.10
C GLN A 95 10.20 3.77 -5.27
N ILE A 96 11.21 4.19 -4.51
CA ILE A 96 11.17 5.42 -3.73
C ILE A 96 10.99 6.64 -4.64
N ALA A 97 11.75 6.73 -5.73
CA ALA A 97 11.64 7.81 -6.70
C ALA A 97 10.24 7.89 -7.32
N THR A 98 9.69 6.77 -7.77
CA THR A 98 8.30 6.69 -8.27
C THR A 98 7.31 7.07 -7.18
N TRP A 99 7.50 6.59 -5.95
CA TRP A 99 6.60 6.89 -4.84
C TRP A 99 6.53 8.39 -4.55
N ARG A 100 7.65 9.11 -4.63
CA ARG A 100 7.69 10.58 -4.46
C ARG A 100 6.74 11.30 -5.41
N ILE A 101 6.57 10.79 -6.62
CA ILE A 101 5.69 11.39 -7.62
C ILE A 101 4.26 10.88 -7.43
N LEU A 102 4.10 9.55 -7.34
CA LEU A 102 2.80 8.90 -7.25
C LEU A 102 1.98 9.40 -6.06
N VAL A 103 2.60 9.56 -4.88
CA VAL A 103 1.87 10.04 -3.70
C VAL A 103 1.30 11.44 -3.91
N LYS A 104 2.01 12.33 -4.61
CA LYS A 104 1.52 13.67 -4.94
C LYS A 104 0.34 13.62 -5.88
N VAL A 105 0.42 12.77 -6.90
CA VAL A 105 -0.66 12.55 -7.85
C VAL A 105 -1.91 12.05 -7.13
N LEU A 106 -1.79 11.01 -6.31
CA LEU A 106 -2.91 10.45 -5.56
C LEU A 106 -3.50 11.47 -4.58
N ARG A 107 -2.65 12.19 -3.84
CA ARG A 107 -3.10 13.21 -2.88
C ARG A 107 -3.82 14.36 -3.57
N ALA A 108 -3.28 14.87 -4.67
CA ALA A 108 -3.92 15.94 -5.44
C ALA A 108 -5.23 15.48 -6.08
N ARG A 109 -5.28 14.26 -6.61
CA ARG A 109 -6.44 13.71 -7.31
C ARG A 109 -7.62 13.40 -6.38
N TYR A 110 -7.33 12.89 -5.19
CA TYR A 110 -8.35 12.44 -4.24
C TYR A 110 -8.50 13.35 -3.02
N GLY A 111 -7.77 14.46 -2.96
CA GLY A 111 -7.78 15.37 -1.81
C GLY A 111 -7.27 14.73 -0.53
N ILE A 112 -6.30 13.82 -0.60
CA ILE A 112 -5.79 13.07 0.56
C ILE A 112 -4.79 13.94 1.34
N PRO A 113 -5.09 14.30 2.60
CA PRO A 113 -4.14 14.98 3.47
C PRO A 113 -2.88 14.15 3.72
N SER A 114 -1.73 14.78 3.96
CA SER A 114 -0.46 14.05 4.15
C SER A 114 -0.52 13.07 5.33
N ASP A 115 -1.18 13.46 6.42
CA ASP A 115 -1.38 12.64 7.61
C ASP A 115 -2.34 11.45 7.40
N ARG A 116 -3.03 11.37 6.24
CA ARG A 116 -3.93 10.27 5.87
C ARG A 116 -3.33 9.26 4.89
N VAL A 117 -2.00 9.13 4.87
CA VAL A 117 -1.31 8.04 4.17
C VAL A 117 -0.86 6.99 5.18
N TYR A 118 -1.40 5.78 5.15
CA TYR A 118 -1.15 4.75 6.18
C TYR A 118 -0.36 3.56 5.63
N ALA A 119 0.52 2.99 6.46
CA ALA A 119 1.01 1.63 6.25
C ALA A 119 -0.08 0.62 6.62
N HIS A 120 -0.09 -0.56 5.98
CA HIS A 120 -1.10 -1.58 6.30
C HIS A 120 -1.03 -2.00 7.77
N ASN A 121 0.19 -2.11 8.31
CA ASN A 121 0.44 -2.36 9.73
C ASN A 121 -0.12 -1.33 10.71
N TRP A 122 -0.43 -0.11 10.26
CA TRP A 122 -1.01 0.92 11.13
C TRP A 122 -2.54 0.83 11.22
N ILE A 123 -3.15 0.05 10.33
CA ILE A 123 -4.61 -0.11 10.23
C ILE A 123 -5.03 -1.57 10.48
N ASP A 124 -4.09 -2.50 10.56
CA ASP A 124 -4.35 -3.92 10.85
C ASP A 124 -3.30 -4.53 11.77
N PHE A 125 -3.73 -5.58 12.48
CA PHE A 125 -2.89 -6.43 13.31
C PHE A 125 -1.83 -7.16 12.47
N LYS A 126 -0.56 -6.82 12.72
CA LYS A 126 0.61 -7.49 12.14
C LYS A 126 1.71 -7.62 13.19
N ASP A 127 2.57 -8.63 13.01
CA ASP A 127 3.73 -8.84 13.87
C ASP A 127 4.65 -7.61 13.84
N ALA A 128 5.04 -7.09 15.01
CA ALA A 128 5.85 -5.87 15.12
C ALA A 128 7.21 -5.95 14.40
N ARG A 129 7.70 -7.16 14.11
CA ARG A 129 8.97 -7.38 13.39
C ARG A 129 8.87 -7.13 11.90
N TYR A 130 7.65 -7.09 11.36
CA TYR A 130 7.40 -6.91 9.94
C TYR A 130 6.58 -5.65 9.74
N CYS A 131 6.97 -4.75 8.83
CA CYS A 131 6.09 -3.65 8.47
C CYS A 131 5.88 -3.49 6.97
N GLU A 132 4.65 -3.79 6.54
CA GLU A 132 4.13 -3.62 5.20
C GLU A 132 4.00 -2.12 4.87
N GLY A 133 5.09 -1.54 4.35
CA GLY A 133 5.09 -0.17 3.85
C GLY A 133 5.22 0.94 4.91
N CYS A 134 5.69 0.65 6.14
CA CYS A 134 5.96 1.70 7.14
C CYS A 134 6.88 2.78 6.60
N ALA A 135 8.04 2.39 6.06
CA ALA A 135 9.02 3.34 5.56
C ALA A 135 8.42 4.23 4.46
N LEU A 136 7.65 3.63 3.54
CA LEU A 136 6.97 4.35 2.46
C LEU A 136 5.87 5.30 2.97
N ALA A 137 5.08 4.88 3.95
CA ALA A 137 4.03 5.71 4.55
C ALA A 137 4.61 6.86 5.38
N THR A 138 5.65 6.60 6.18
CA THR A 138 6.40 7.61 6.92
C THR A 138 6.99 8.63 5.95
N LEU A 139 7.63 8.15 4.89
CA LEU A 139 8.23 8.99 3.86
C LEU A 139 7.19 9.89 3.18
N ALA A 140 5.98 9.37 2.91
CA ALA A 140 4.87 10.16 2.36
C ALA A 140 4.31 11.23 3.32
N ARG A 141 4.50 11.06 4.63
CA ARG A 141 4.07 12.00 5.67
C ARG A 141 5.10 13.09 5.97
N GLN A 142 6.36 12.92 5.54
CA GLN A 142 7.41 13.91 5.78
C GLN A 142 7.23 15.13 4.87
N GLY A 143 7.32 16.34 5.45
CA GLY A 143 7.26 17.59 4.70
C GLY A 143 8.39 17.70 3.67
N GLY A 144 8.09 18.20 2.47
CA GLY A 144 9.04 18.25 1.35
C GLY A 144 8.99 17.04 0.41
N PHE A 145 8.11 16.07 0.71
CA PHE A 145 7.48 15.26 -0.33
C PHE A 145 6.47 16.09 -1.09
#